data_AF-A0A7J6D4V3-F1
#
_entry.id   AF-A0A7J6D4V3-F1
#
_cell.length_a   1.000
_cell.length_b   1.000
_cell.length_c   1.000
_cell.angle_alpha   90.00
_cell.angle_beta   90.00
_cell.angle_gamma   90.00
#
_symmetry.space_group_name_H-M   'P 1'
#
loop_
_entity.id
_entity.type
_entity.pdbx_description
1 polymer ?
#
loop_
_entity_poly.entity_id
_entity_poly.type
_entity_poly.pdbx_seq_one_letter_code
_entity_poly.pdbx_strand_id
1 'polypeptide(L)'
;MDGCSQEEDDFIPEAHEPEVEDSVTSMQEPTSTVHSQYQRKSAKKRARNVIEDHGTKAMAVLFGGKGTDSLASLRYNLFSKKIITAKSFVTPERLPPTESSTKYHCQRVYFQIVVWTGKEGDMNTVDWGWKLVDNRFLPVMTNKTAAPESLLL
;
A
#
# COMPACT_ATOMS: atom_id res chain seq x y z
N MET A 1 -47.89 55.91 62.35
CA MET A 1 -47.21 57.21 62.15
C MET A 1 -46.19 57.32 63.26
N ASP A 2 -45.06 57.97 62.96
CA ASP A 2 -43.71 57.78 63.54
C ASP A 2 -42.98 56.61 62.85
N GLY A 3 -41.90 56.78 62.07
CA GLY A 3 -41.10 57.95 61.75
C GLY A 3 -39.61 57.60 61.84
N CYS A 4 -38.89 57.90 60.75
CA CYS A 4 -37.44 58.19 60.67
C CYS A 4 -36.47 57.08 60.22
N SER A 5 -35.77 57.44 59.15
CA SER A 5 -34.75 56.76 58.36
C SER A 5 -33.44 56.51 59.11
N GLN A 6 -32.70 55.48 58.68
CA GLN A 6 -31.25 55.48 58.66
C GLN A 6 -30.76 54.85 57.34
N GLU A 7 -30.02 55.63 56.57
CA GLU A 7 -29.18 55.24 55.43
C GLU A 7 -27.79 54.82 55.96
N GLU A 8 -26.98 54.28 55.03
CA GLU A 8 -25.55 53.92 55.11
C GLU A 8 -25.29 52.48 55.64
N ASP A 9 -24.54 51.60 54.98
CA ASP A 9 -23.28 51.79 54.24
C ASP A 9 -23.11 50.82 53.05
N ASP A 10 -22.33 51.30 52.08
CA ASP A 10 -21.84 50.64 50.87
C ASP A 10 -21.11 49.30 51.11
N PHE A 11 -21.51 48.27 50.36
CA PHE A 11 -20.63 47.14 50.05
C PHE A 11 -20.81 46.76 48.58
N ILE A 12 -19.98 47.35 47.72
CA ILE A 12 -19.81 46.93 46.33
C ILE A 12 -19.12 45.56 46.36
N PRO A 13 -19.73 44.47 45.86
CA PRO A 13 -18.99 43.23 45.67
C PRO A 13 -18.07 43.45 44.45
N GLU A 14 -16.78 43.44 44.73
CA GLU A 14 -15.69 43.44 43.74
C GLU A 14 -15.95 42.36 42.68
N ALA A 15 -16.01 42.79 41.42
CA ALA A 15 -16.14 41.89 40.28
C ALA A 15 -14.85 41.07 40.17
N HIS A 16 -14.92 39.79 40.50
CA HIS A 16 -13.84 38.85 40.23
C HIS A 16 -13.74 38.69 38.70
N GLU A 17 -12.74 39.33 38.10
CA GLU A 17 -12.33 39.03 36.73
C GLU A 17 -11.89 37.55 36.68
N PRO A 18 -12.43 36.73 35.77
CA PRO A 18 -11.92 35.37 35.62
C PRO A 18 -10.53 35.44 34.98
N GLU A 19 -9.53 34.97 35.71
CA GLU A 19 -8.19 34.69 35.17
C GLU A 19 -8.35 33.72 33.98
N VAL A 20 -8.02 34.20 32.78
CA VAL A 20 -7.87 33.36 31.60
C VAL A 20 -6.54 32.63 31.77
N GLU A 21 -6.59 31.44 32.37
CA GLU A 21 -5.47 30.50 32.23
C GLU A 21 -5.38 30.09 30.75
N ASP A 22 -4.35 30.60 30.07
CA ASP A 22 -3.93 30.15 28.75
C ASP A 22 -3.50 28.68 28.84
N SER A 23 -4.47 27.77 28.81
CA SER A 23 -4.23 26.35 28.56
C SER A 23 -3.85 26.20 27.09
N VAL A 24 -2.56 26.37 26.82
CA VAL A 24 -1.92 25.82 25.63
C VAL A 24 -2.03 24.30 25.75
N THR A 25 -3.17 23.75 25.31
CA THR A 25 -3.33 22.33 25.06
C THR A 25 -2.41 22.00 23.90
N SER A 26 -1.19 21.58 24.24
CA SER A 26 -0.25 20.95 23.32
C SER A 26 -0.99 19.82 22.61
N MET A 27 -1.18 19.96 21.29
CA MET A 27 -1.73 18.92 20.43
C MET A 27 -0.74 17.75 20.37
N GLN A 28 -0.69 16.94 21.41
CA GLN A 28 -0.03 15.65 21.40
C GLN A 28 -0.96 14.71 20.61
N GLU A 29 -0.67 14.50 19.32
CA GLU A 29 -1.36 13.44 18.58
C GLU A 29 -1.21 12.10 19.32
N PRO A 30 -2.30 11.31 19.47
CA PRO A 30 -2.29 10.13 20.32
C PRO A 30 -1.35 9.06 19.73
N THR A 31 -0.27 8.78 20.45
CA THR A 31 0.77 7.78 20.13
C THR A 31 0.22 6.38 19.79
N SER A 32 -0.97 6.06 20.29
CA SER A 32 -1.77 4.86 19.97
C SER A 32 -2.08 4.74 18.46
N THR A 33 -2.43 5.84 17.81
CA THR A 33 -2.79 5.89 16.40
C THR A 33 -1.59 5.59 15.51
N VAL A 34 -0.42 6.15 15.84
CA VAL A 34 0.82 5.92 15.06
C VAL A 34 1.26 4.45 15.15
N HIS A 35 1.19 3.85 16.34
CA HIS A 35 1.58 2.45 16.53
C HIS A 35 0.68 1.48 15.75
N SER A 36 -0.65 1.68 15.79
CA SER A 36 -1.59 0.85 15.03
C SER A 36 -1.39 0.96 13.51
N GLN A 37 -1.10 2.16 13.00
CA GLN A 37 -0.77 2.36 11.59
C GLN A 37 0.52 1.63 11.18
N TYR A 38 1.56 1.68 12.01
CA TYR A 38 2.81 0.96 11.77
C TYR A 38 2.57 -0.55 11.69
N GLN A 39 1.84 -1.12 12.65
CA GLN A 39 1.48 -2.53 12.66
C GLN A 39 0.73 -2.92 11.38
N ARG A 40 -0.25 -2.11 10.96
CA ARG A 40 -1.04 -2.33 9.74
C ARG A 40 -0.18 -2.30 8.47
N LYS A 41 0.72 -1.32 8.35
CA LYS A 41 1.70 -1.24 7.25
C LYS A 41 2.61 -2.48 7.22
N SER A 42 3.07 -2.93 8.39
CA SER A 42 3.92 -4.12 8.51
C SER A 42 3.19 -5.41 8.09
N ALA A 43 1.93 -5.58 8.51
CA ALA A 43 1.11 -6.73 8.16
C ALA A 43 0.83 -6.79 6.65
N LYS A 44 0.48 -5.66 6.04
CA LYS A 44 0.30 -5.52 4.59
C LYS A 44 1.57 -5.88 3.81
N LYS A 45 2.74 -5.42 4.27
CA LYS A 45 4.04 -5.78 3.67
C LYS A 45 4.29 -7.28 3.74
N ARG A 46 4.03 -7.92 4.89
CA ARG A 46 4.18 -9.38 5.05
C ARG A 46 3.26 -10.14 4.11
N ALA A 47 1.97 -9.78 4.04
CA ALA A 47 1.02 -10.44 3.15
C ALA A 47 1.46 -10.38 1.68
N ARG A 48 1.87 -9.20 1.20
CA ARG A 48 2.40 -9.04 -0.17
C ARG A 48 3.63 -9.90 -0.42
N ASN A 49 4.59 -9.93 0.51
CA ASN A 49 5.79 -10.77 0.35
C ASN A 49 5.42 -12.26 0.22
N VAL A 50 4.47 -12.75 1.02
CA VAL A 50 4.00 -14.14 0.94
C VAL A 50 3.36 -14.42 -0.42
N ILE A 51 2.50 -13.54 -0.90
CA ILE A 51 1.83 -13.67 -2.21
C ILE A 51 2.85 -13.63 -3.35
N GLU A 52 3.83 -12.73 -3.29
CA GLU A 52 4.90 -12.58 -4.28
C GLU A 52 5.79 -13.84 -4.34
N ASP A 53 6.16 -14.39 -3.18
CA ASP A 53 6.98 -15.61 -3.07
C ASP A 53 6.25 -16.84 -3.61
N HIS A 54 5.01 -17.08 -3.17
CA HIS A 54 4.21 -18.21 -3.64
C HIS A 54 3.86 -18.07 -5.14
N GLY A 55 3.57 -16.86 -5.60
CA GLY A 55 3.33 -16.57 -7.00
C GLY A 55 4.55 -16.86 -7.89
N THR A 56 5.74 -16.51 -7.41
CA THR A 56 7.00 -16.80 -8.11
C THR A 56 7.25 -18.30 -8.22
N LYS A 57 7.05 -19.03 -7.11
CA LYS A 57 7.15 -20.50 -7.08
C LYS A 57 6.16 -21.17 -8.03
N ALA A 58 4.90 -20.72 -8.02
CA ALA A 58 3.86 -21.24 -8.89
C ALA A 58 4.18 -21.00 -10.38
N MET A 59 4.65 -19.80 -10.72
CA MET A 59 5.08 -19.49 -12.09
C MET A 59 6.30 -20.31 -12.52
N ALA A 60 7.27 -20.55 -11.63
CA ALA A 60 8.43 -21.37 -11.97
C ALA A 60 8.00 -22.80 -12.35
N VAL A 61 7.11 -23.41 -11.57
CA VAL A 61 6.55 -24.75 -11.85
C VAL A 61 5.71 -24.74 -13.13
N LEU A 62 4.86 -23.73 -13.34
CA LEU A 62 4.00 -23.62 -14.54
C LEU A 62 4.80 -23.60 -15.84
N PHE A 63 6.00 -23.00 -15.82
CA PHE A 63 6.89 -22.93 -16.98
C PHE A 63 7.95 -24.05 -16.99
N GLY A 64 7.73 -25.14 -16.25
CA GLY A 64 8.57 -26.35 -16.30
C GLY A 64 9.88 -26.27 -15.52
N GLY A 65 10.02 -25.28 -14.63
CA GLY A 65 11.10 -25.21 -13.64
C GLY A 65 10.73 -25.85 -12.31
N LYS A 66 11.61 -25.70 -11.33
CA LYS A 66 11.37 -26.05 -9.92
C LYS A 66 10.89 -24.82 -9.16
N GLY A 67 10.14 -25.00 -8.09
CA GLY A 67 9.73 -23.87 -7.22
C GLY A 67 10.91 -23.11 -6.60
N THR A 68 12.11 -23.69 -6.59
CA THR A 68 13.34 -23.05 -6.13
C THR A 68 14.03 -22.22 -7.21
N ASP A 69 13.60 -22.32 -8.47
CA ASP A 69 14.25 -21.62 -9.57
C ASP A 69 13.82 -20.15 -9.59
N SER A 70 14.77 -19.25 -9.81
CA SER A 70 14.44 -17.86 -10.13
C SER A 70 13.77 -17.79 -11.50
N LEU A 71 12.73 -16.97 -11.62
CA LEU A 71 12.10 -16.72 -12.91
C LEU A 71 13.06 -16.09 -13.92
N ALA A 72 14.05 -15.31 -13.46
CA ALA A 72 15.05 -14.72 -14.34
C ALA A 72 15.96 -15.77 -14.98
N SER A 73 16.49 -16.71 -14.17
CA SER A 73 17.35 -17.78 -14.69
C SER A 73 16.57 -18.77 -15.55
N LEU A 74 15.35 -19.14 -15.13
CA LEU A 74 14.46 -19.98 -15.92
C LEU A 74 14.12 -19.34 -17.27
N ARG A 75 13.81 -18.04 -17.27
CA ARG A 75 13.51 -17.27 -18.49
C ARG A 75 14.70 -17.23 -19.43
N TYR A 76 15.90 -16.95 -18.94
CA TYR A 76 17.13 -16.98 -19.74
C TYR A 76 17.38 -18.37 -20.34
N ASN A 77 17.33 -19.42 -19.51
CA ASN A 77 17.59 -20.78 -19.96
C ASN A 77 16.60 -21.25 -21.04
N LEU A 78 15.30 -20.95 -20.85
CA LEU A 78 14.27 -21.29 -21.84
C LEU A 78 14.42 -20.48 -23.13
N PHE A 79 14.78 -19.21 -23.02
CA PHE A 79 15.06 -18.38 -24.19
C PHE A 79 16.27 -18.91 -24.97
N SER A 80 17.38 -19.18 -24.30
CA SER A 80 18.60 -19.73 -24.91
C SER A 80 18.36 -21.09 -25.58
N LYS A 81 17.56 -21.96 -24.97
CA LYS A 81 17.17 -23.24 -25.62
C LYS A 81 16.31 -23.02 -26.86
N LYS A 82 15.37 -22.07 -26.80
CA LYS A 82 14.49 -21.77 -27.92
C LYS A 82 15.25 -21.14 -29.08
N ILE A 83 16.16 -20.20 -28.83
CA ILE A 83 16.88 -19.48 -29.89
C ILE A 83 17.79 -20.41 -30.71
N ILE A 84 18.39 -21.44 -30.09
CA ILE A 84 19.23 -22.43 -30.78
C ILE A 84 18.44 -23.21 -31.86
N THR A 85 17.14 -23.42 -31.64
CA THR A 85 16.28 -24.22 -32.53
C THR A 85 15.30 -23.35 -33.33
N ALA A 86 15.34 -22.03 -33.12
CA ALA A 86 14.36 -21.11 -33.67
C ALA A 86 14.62 -20.85 -35.15
N LYS A 87 13.63 -21.18 -35.99
CA LYS A 87 13.58 -20.76 -37.40
C LYS A 87 12.93 -19.39 -37.59
N SER A 88 12.37 -18.83 -36.52
CA SER A 88 11.62 -17.57 -36.50
C SER A 88 11.72 -16.91 -35.13
N PHE A 89 11.24 -15.67 -35.03
CA PHE A 89 11.27 -14.90 -33.79
C PHE A 89 10.65 -15.67 -32.60
N VAL A 90 11.37 -15.71 -31.48
CA VAL A 90 10.87 -16.34 -30.25
C VAL A 90 9.87 -15.40 -29.59
N THR A 91 8.58 -15.73 -29.69
CA THR A 91 7.49 -14.97 -29.06
C THR A 91 7.65 -14.92 -27.53
N PRO A 92 7.69 -13.72 -26.90
CA PRO A 92 7.91 -13.58 -25.46
C PRO A 92 6.86 -14.25 -24.56
N GLU A 93 5.65 -14.49 -25.07
CA GLU A 93 4.54 -15.14 -24.36
C GLU A 93 4.85 -16.59 -23.95
N ARG A 94 5.78 -17.24 -24.66
CA ARG A 94 6.21 -18.62 -24.37
C ARG A 94 7.34 -18.69 -23.34
N LEU A 95 7.69 -17.56 -22.72
CA LEU A 95 8.71 -17.45 -21.70
C LEU A 95 8.05 -17.15 -20.34
N PRO A 96 8.64 -17.63 -19.23
CA PRO A 96 8.16 -17.30 -17.89
C PRO A 96 8.07 -15.77 -17.71
N PRO A 97 7.04 -15.24 -17.03
CA PRO A 97 6.95 -13.81 -16.76
C PRO A 97 8.17 -13.31 -15.97
N THR A 98 8.43 -12.00 -16.04
CA THR A 98 9.45 -11.40 -15.16
C THR A 98 8.96 -11.41 -13.72
N GLU A 99 9.89 -11.43 -12.75
CA GLU A 99 9.55 -11.36 -11.32
C GLU A 99 8.66 -10.15 -10.99
N SER A 100 8.92 -9.01 -11.64
CA SER A 100 8.11 -7.80 -11.49
C SER A 100 6.69 -8.00 -12.01
N SER A 101 6.54 -8.56 -13.21
CA SER A 101 5.22 -8.86 -13.77
C SER A 101 4.45 -9.88 -12.92
N THR A 102 5.12 -10.92 -12.44
CA THR A 102 4.53 -11.93 -11.55
C THR A 102 4.05 -11.28 -10.26
N LYS A 103 4.89 -10.48 -9.62
CA LYS A 103 4.55 -9.73 -8.40
C LYS A 103 3.24 -8.96 -8.55
N TYR A 104 3.13 -8.11 -9.57
CA TYR A 104 1.94 -7.29 -9.73
C TYR A 104 0.72 -8.10 -10.18
N HIS A 105 0.92 -9.14 -10.99
CA HIS A 105 -0.16 -10.06 -11.35
C HIS A 105 -0.74 -10.75 -10.10
N CYS A 106 0.10 -11.33 -9.25
CA CYS A 106 -0.34 -12.03 -8.04
C CYS A 106 -1.00 -11.08 -7.03
N GLN A 107 -0.51 -9.85 -6.88
CA GLN A 107 -1.17 -8.84 -6.06
C GLN A 107 -2.59 -8.52 -6.56
N ARG A 108 -2.77 -8.31 -7.87
CA ARG A 108 -4.09 -8.04 -8.45
C ARG A 108 -5.05 -9.20 -8.30
N VAL A 109 -4.60 -10.41 -8.58
CA VAL A 109 -5.41 -11.64 -8.44
C VAL A 109 -5.84 -11.81 -6.98
N TYR A 110 -4.93 -11.62 -6.03
CA TYR A 110 -5.27 -11.70 -4.61
C TYR A 110 -6.33 -10.66 -4.23
N PHE A 111 -6.15 -9.39 -4.60
CA PHE A 111 -7.13 -8.35 -4.34
C PHE A 111 -8.50 -8.67 -4.93
N GLN A 112 -8.52 -9.13 -6.19
CA GLN A 112 -9.75 -9.50 -6.88
C GLN A 112 -10.48 -10.64 -6.17
N ILE A 113 -9.77 -11.67 -5.70
CA ILE A 113 -10.34 -12.76 -4.90
C ILE A 113 -10.92 -12.21 -3.59
N VAL A 114 -10.17 -11.36 -2.88
CA VAL A 114 -10.62 -10.79 -1.61
C VAL A 114 -11.91 -9.98 -1.78
N VAL A 115 -12.00 -9.13 -2.81
CA VAL A 115 -13.20 -8.37 -3.16
C VAL A 115 -14.37 -9.30 -3.49
N TRP A 116 -14.14 -10.35 -4.28
CA TRP A 116 -15.18 -11.34 -4.60
C TRP A 116 -15.69 -12.09 -3.37
N THR A 117 -14.87 -12.21 -2.32
CA THR A 117 -15.28 -12.83 -1.06
C THR A 117 -15.87 -11.84 -0.03
N GLY A 118 -15.95 -10.54 -0.35
CA GLY A 118 -16.43 -9.51 0.57
C GLY A 118 -15.53 -9.31 1.80
N LYS A 119 -14.22 -9.53 1.65
CA LYS A 119 -13.22 -9.47 2.74
C LYS A 119 -12.23 -8.32 2.61
N GLU A 120 -12.50 -7.38 1.72
CA GLU A 120 -11.60 -6.28 1.38
C GLU A 120 -11.44 -5.27 2.52
N GLY A 121 -12.45 -5.05 3.34
CA GLY A 121 -12.40 -4.08 4.43
C GLY A 121 -11.80 -2.74 3.97
N ASP A 122 -10.73 -2.29 4.63
CA ASP A 122 -10.03 -1.04 4.30
C ASP A 122 -8.89 -1.22 3.27
N MET A 123 -8.93 -2.26 2.43
CA MET A 123 -7.91 -2.48 1.41
C MET A 123 -8.01 -1.44 0.29
N ASN A 124 -6.92 -0.72 0.06
CA ASN A 124 -6.84 0.23 -1.05
C ASN A 124 -6.34 -0.47 -2.33
N THR A 125 -7.09 -0.36 -3.42
CA THR A 125 -6.77 -0.94 -4.74
C THR A 125 -5.35 -0.65 -5.21
N VAL A 126 -4.83 0.57 -4.97
CA VAL A 126 -3.50 0.98 -5.45
C VAL A 126 -2.35 0.26 -4.75
N ASP A 127 -2.60 -0.31 -3.57
CA ASP A 127 -1.61 -1.13 -2.85
C ASP A 127 -1.44 -2.53 -3.47
N TRP A 128 -2.33 -2.92 -4.37
CA TRP A 128 -2.45 -4.28 -4.91
C TRP A 128 -2.27 -4.35 -6.42
N GLY A 129 -1.33 -3.55 -6.95
CA GLY A 129 -0.91 -3.62 -8.34
C GLY A 129 -1.84 -2.93 -9.33
N TRP A 130 -2.61 -1.96 -8.84
CA TRP A 130 -3.38 -1.01 -9.64
C TRP A 130 -2.80 0.40 -9.47
N LYS A 131 -3.02 1.27 -10.46
CA LYS A 131 -2.73 2.70 -10.39
C LYS A 131 -3.97 3.49 -10.81
N LEU A 132 -4.20 4.63 -10.18
CA LEU A 132 -5.28 5.54 -10.56
C LEU A 132 -4.74 6.52 -11.61
N VAL A 133 -5.32 6.52 -12.81
CA VAL A 133 -5.00 7.42 -13.92
C VAL A 133 -6.32 7.90 -14.51
N ASP A 134 -6.52 9.22 -14.59
CA ASP A 134 -7.74 9.84 -15.12
C ASP A 134 -9.04 9.25 -14.54
N ASN A 135 -9.07 9.08 -13.21
CA ASN A 135 -10.18 8.49 -12.46
C ASN A 135 -10.49 7.02 -12.83
N ARG A 136 -9.55 6.30 -13.44
CA ARG A 136 -9.65 4.88 -13.81
C ARG A 136 -8.53 4.07 -13.18
N PHE A 137 -8.86 2.85 -12.74
CA PHE A 137 -7.85 1.91 -12.27
C PHE A 137 -7.22 1.17 -13.46
N LEU A 138 -5.94 1.42 -13.68
CA LEU A 138 -5.14 0.70 -14.67
C LEU A 138 -4.22 -0.31 -13.98
N PRO A 139 -4.00 -1.49 -14.57
CA PRO A 139 -3.09 -2.47 -13.98
C PRO A 139 -1.65 -1.97 -14.08
N VAL A 140 -0.89 -2.14 -13.00
CA VAL A 140 0.56 -1.98 -13.02
C VAL A 140 1.16 -3.28 -13.60
N MET A 141 1.61 -3.25 -14.85
CA MET A 141 2.08 -4.47 -15.51
C MET A 141 3.49 -4.87 -15.07
N THR A 142 4.37 -3.89 -14.83
CA THR A 142 5.76 -4.07 -14.42
C THR A 142 6.28 -2.75 -13.86
N ASN A 143 7.30 -2.81 -13.00
CA ASN A 143 8.10 -1.65 -12.58
C ASN A 143 9.51 -1.62 -13.19
N LYS A 144 9.80 -2.55 -14.11
CA LYS A 144 11.04 -2.57 -14.88
C LYS A 144 10.81 -1.89 -16.22
N THR A 145 11.81 -1.13 -16.68
CA THR A 145 11.85 -0.59 -18.03
C THR A 145 11.95 -1.73 -19.06
N ALA A 146 11.53 -1.47 -20.29
CA ALA A 146 11.56 -2.46 -21.37
C ALA A 146 13.00 -2.88 -21.72
N ALA A 147 13.92 -1.92 -21.68
CA ALA A 147 15.35 -2.11 -21.84
C ALA A 147 16.11 -1.09 -20.97
N PRO A 148 17.40 -1.32 -20.67
CA PRO A 148 18.29 -0.28 -20.16
C PRO A 148 18.38 0.89 -21.15
N GLU A 149 18.49 2.11 -20.62
CA GLU A 149 18.61 3.34 -21.45
C GLU A 149 19.76 3.28 -22.44
N SER A 150 20.86 2.60 -22.11
CA SER A 150 21.99 2.41 -23.02
C SER A 150 21.65 1.64 -24.31
N LEU A 151 20.51 0.94 -24.36
CA LEU A 151 20.01 0.22 -25.54
C LEU A 151 18.90 0.98 -26.27
N LEU A 152 18.39 2.07 -25.69
CA LEU A 152 17.38 2.94 -26.27
C LEU A 152 18.11 4.13 -26.91
N LEU A 153 18.52 3.94 -28.17
CA LEU A 153 19.20 4.96 -28.97
C LEU A 153 18.41 6.27 -29.06
#